data_AF-A0A0U5GVT7-F1
#
_entry.id   AF-A0A0U5GVT7-F1
#
_cell.length_a   1.000
_cell.length_b   1.000
_cell.length_c   1.000
_cell.angle_alpha   90.00
_cell.angle_beta   90.00
_cell.angle_gamma   90.00
#
_symmetry.space_group_name_H-M   'P 1'
#
loop_
_entity.id
_entity.type
_entity.pdbx_description
1 polymer ?
#
loop_
_entity_poly.entity_id
_entity_poly.type
_entity_poly.pdbx_seq_one_letter_code
_entity_poly.pdbx_strand_id
1 'polypeptide(L)'
;MSGVEAATSIALHLSSLSFRPDSTKQGGSGYEVWHLSTSPFWVLPTYLPHQYSDDPLKKGTMPLLPLDLFLYDLSRRPPGTVNLAYGPKSPEQVSLIYKSFKGMLGKDYSRIGGVNITDTDGNESTRPPWVVIADYYAEFVRSKAIKLETGRVRSMTGSPAAYTIDIESPGGSKPLTDVAAVVMATGFSPSESLSFLDDDVLRVLEHSEKDQFLPLILDGFSSSHSEIPDLGFVGFYRGAFWGPAELQSQILAQRWSQKGLEEVPTPAEDQAERAKEREMVRNFRNLFPPGTRGQFPLGDYVGLMESLARQLGRPRQPISKDLPADTQPLGPVVPVRYHLENDHLAQEQVDTTIEALRYTLTAGSERARMCTAAAIFRALHGQWRFTREREGLEKSGIATFHPRYPSRLGYEREYLCAETENGTETRLVYRLSEDSSELVKKAQVRIWSVDQASPNSASGLLSEVQFETSSEVTVLGDYRVQAFYSAASGEEHTYDFILDRVAIRSWSCTVTRPSSSGRQTGIETHTSYTRP
;
A
#
# COMPACT_ATOMS: atom_id res chain seq x y z
N MET A 1 4.11 8.68 -6.29
CA MET A 1 4.52 7.27 -6.11
C MET A 1 6.04 7.18 -6.14
N SER A 2 6.70 7.48 -7.26
CA SER A 2 8.16 7.34 -7.40
C SER A 2 9.01 8.05 -6.33
N GLY A 3 8.65 9.27 -5.92
CA GLY A 3 9.39 10.00 -4.86
C GLY A 3 9.37 9.31 -3.49
N VAL A 4 8.21 8.74 -3.11
CA VAL A 4 8.03 7.99 -1.86
C VAL A 4 8.84 6.70 -1.89
N GLU A 5 8.81 5.96 -3.01
CA GLU A 5 9.58 4.75 -3.19
C GLU A 5 11.09 5.04 -3.14
N ALA A 6 11.56 6.03 -3.91
CA ALA A 6 12.96 6.42 -3.94
C ALA A 6 13.48 6.83 -2.55
N ALA A 7 12.73 7.68 -1.83
CA ALA A 7 13.10 8.10 -0.49
C ALA A 7 13.15 6.91 0.50
N THR A 8 12.18 5.99 0.42
CA THR A 8 12.14 4.77 1.23
C THR A 8 13.33 3.85 0.93
N SER A 9 13.65 3.65 -0.35
CA SER A 9 14.77 2.82 -0.77
C SER A 9 16.12 3.38 -0.29
N ILE A 10 16.32 4.69 -0.41
CA ILE A 10 17.55 5.35 0.08
C ILE A 10 17.64 5.24 1.61
N ALA A 11 16.55 5.50 2.34
CA ALA A 11 16.53 5.38 3.80
C ALA A 11 16.83 3.93 4.26
N LEU A 12 16.26 2.94 3.58
CA LEU A 12 16.55 1.53 3.82
C LEU A 12 18.01 1.19 3.52
N HIS A 13 18.59 1.73 2.44
CA HIS A 13 19.99 1.51 2.10
C HIS A 13 20.93 2.09 3.16
N LEU A 14 20.70 3.33 3.59
CA LEU A 14 21.48 3.97 4.66
C LEU A 14 21.38 3.22 6.00
N SER A 15 20.18 2.76 6.35
CA SER A 15 19.97 1.92 7.53
C SER A 15 20.71 0.59 7.40
N SER A 16 20.62 -0.08 6.25
CA SER A 16 21.33 -1.33 5.98
C SER A 16 22.86 -1.19 6.03
N LEU A 17 23.41 -0.08 5.53
CA LEU A 17 24.83 0.25 5.64
C LEU A 17 25.27 0.48 7.09
N SER A 18 24.37 1.02 7.92
CA SER A 18 24.66 1.30 9.33
C SER A 18 24.60 0.06 10.22
N PHE A 19 23.80 -0.94 9.81
CA PHE A 19 23.52 -2.16 10.58
C PHE A 19 23.87 -3.44 9.82
N ARG A 20 24.93 -3.38 9.00
CA ARG A 20 25.38 -4.51 8.19
C ARG A 20 25.88 -5.67 9.08
N PRO A 21 25.54 -6.95 8.81
CA PRO A 21 25.89 -8.07 9.68
C PRO A 21 27.38 -8.18 10.02
N ASP A 22 28.24 -8.01 9.02
CA ASP A 22 29.70 -8.22 9.03
C ASP A 22 30.51 -6.95 9.40
N SER A 23 29.85 -5.88 9.84
CA SER A 23 30.52 -4.61 10.13
C SER A 23 29.87 -3.88 11.30
N THR A 24 30.71 -3.39 12.22
CA THR A 24 30.30 -2.47 13.29
C THR A 24 30.36 -1.00 12.85
N LYS A 25 30.91 -0.71 11.66
CA LYS A 25 30.93 0.65 11.12
C LYS A 25 29.53 1.10 10.73
N GLN A 26 29.12 2.26 11.22
CA GLN A 26 27.85 2.88 10.88
C GLN A 26 27.96 3.69 9.58
N GLY A 27 28.17 3.02 8.45
CA GLY A 27 28.51 3.70 7.18
C GLY A 27 27.46 4.69 6.67
N GLY A 28 26.20 4.59 7.13
CA GLY A 28 25.12 5.50 6.73
C GLY A 28 24.84 6.66 7.69
N SER A 29 25.46 6.71 8.88
CA SER A 29 25.06 7.66 9.94
C SER A 29 25.36 9.13 9.66
N GLY A 30 26.17 9.42 8.63
CA GLY A 30 26.48 10.79 8.19
C GLY A 30 25.54 11.35 7.14
N TYR A 31 24.51 10.61 6.72
CA TYR A 31 23.61 11.02 5.63
C TYR A 31 22.17 11.17 6.12
N GLU A 32 21.46 12.11 5.49
CA GLU A 32 20.04 12.35 5.73
C GLU A 32 19.28 12.25 4.40
N VAL A 33 18.04 11.74 4.47
CA VAL A 33 17.14 11.70 3.31
C VAL A 33 16.11 12.82 3.44
N TRP A 34 16.13 13.75 2.49
CA TRP A 34 15.13 14.80 2.36
C TRP A 34 14.19 14.48 1.19
N HIS A 35 12.89 14.43 1.43
CA HIS A 35 11.88 14.27 0.39
C HIS A 35 11.10 15.57 0.22
N LEU A 36 11.28 16.19 -0.94
CA LEU A 36 10.58 17.40 -1.34
C LEU A 36 9.28 17.06 -2.07
N SER A 37 8.17 17.65 -1.65
CA SER A 37 6.86 17.42 -2.30
C SER A 37 6.03 18.69 -2.41
N THR A 38 5.23 18.82 -3.47
CA THR A 38 4.41 20.02 -3.74
C THR A 38 2.92 19.82 -3.49
N SER A 39 2.48 18.57 -3.45
CA SER A 39 1.07 18.18 -3.46
C SER A 39 0.72 17.41 -2.19
N PRO A 40 -0.53 17.50 -1.72
CA PRO A 40 -1.03 16.61 -0.68
C PRO A 40 -1.04 15.17 -1.16
N PHE A 41 -0.60 14.25 -0.31
CA PHE A 41 -0.75 12.82 -0.58
C PHE A 41 -0.92 11.98 0.68
N TRP A 42 -1.57 10.84 0.51
CA TRP A 42 -1.71 9.78 1.50
C TRP A 42 -0.84 8.60 1.12
N VAL A 43 -0.17 8.04 2.13
CA VAL A 43 0.58 6.80 2.03
C VAL A 43 -0.25 5.68 2.61
N LEU A 44 -0.63 4.71 1.78
CA LEU A 44 -1.40 3.54 2.18
C LEU A 44 -0.47 2.33 2.32
N PRO A 45 -0.54 1.57 3.42
CA PRO A 45 0.14 0.29 3.51
C PRO A 45 -0.54 -0.74 2.59
N THR A 46 0.17 -1.82 2.27
CA THR A 46 -0.30 -2.89 1.39
C THR A 46 -1.41 -3.75 2.01
N TYR A 47 -1.53 -3.73 3.34
CA TYR A 47 -2.58 -4.45 4.06
C TYR A 47 -3.44 -3.50 4.90
N LEU A 48 -4.75 -3.63 4.78
CA LEU A 48 -5.74 -2.78 5.44
C LEU A 48 -6.74 -3.59 6.27
N PRO A 49 -7.22 -3.02 7.39
CA PRO A 49 -8.22 -3.66 8.23
C PRO A 49 -9.56 -3.79 7.51
N HIS A 50 -10.10 -5.01 7.41
CA HIS A 50 -11.39 -5.28 6.76
C HIS A 50 -12.42 -5.84 7.73
N GLN A 51 -13.58 -5.19 7.83
CA GLN A 51 -14.71 -5.63 8.65
C GLN A 51 -15.67 -6.47 7.81
N TYR A 52 -15.84 -7.75 8.14
CA TYR A 52 -16.74 -8.66 7.41
C TYR A 52 -18.21 -8.57 7.82
N SER A 53 -18.56 -7.87 8.90
CA SER A 53 -19.94 -7.83 9.39
C SER A 53 -20.25 -6.57 10.22
N ASP A 54 -21.42 -5.99 9.96
CA ASP A 54 -22.07 -4.99 10.80
C ASP A 54 -22.92 -5.63 11.93
N ASP A 55 -22.93 -6.96 12.05
CA ASP A 55 -23.71 -7.69 13.06
C ASP A 55 -23.11 -7.49 14.47
N PRO A 56 -23.77 -6.76 15.39
CA PRO A 56 -23.24 -6.48 16.72
C PRO A 56 -23.08 -7.73 17.60
N LEU A 57 -23.73 -8.85 17.23
CA LEU A 57 -23.70 -10.11 17.98
C LEU A 57 -22.57 -11.04 17.54
N LYS A 58 -22.08 -10.87 16.30
CA LYS A 58 -20.83 -11.49 15.85
C LYS A 58 -19.72 -10.49 16.14
N LYS A 59 -19.15 -10.57 17.35
CA LYS A 59 -17.86 -9.91 17.69
C LYS A 59 -16.78 -10.47 16.77
N GLY A 60 -16.74 -9.93 15.56
CA GLY A 60 -16.17 -10.56 14.39
C GLY A 60 -14.71 -10.22 14.24
N THR A 61 -13.92 -11.26 14.04
CA THR A 61 -12.52 -11.19 13.63
C THR A 61 -12.35 -10.23 12.46
N MET A 62 -11.39 -9.32 12.57
CA MET A 62 -11.08 -8.32 11.55
C MET A 62 -9.67 -8.56 11.03
N PRO A 63 -9.48 -9.40 10.00
CA PRO A 63 -8.16 -9.58 9.43
C PRO A 63 -7.76 -8.36 8.61
N LEU A 64 -6.47 -8.32 8.34
CA LEU A 64 -5.89 -7.42 7.37
C LEU A 64 -5.95 -8.07 6.00
N LEU A 65 -6.45 -7.34 5.01
CA LEU A 65 -6.55 -7.77 3.62
C LEU A 65 -5.61 -6.97 2.73
N PRO A 66 -5.14 -7.54 1.61
CA PRO A 66 -4.52 -6.78 0.54
C PRO A 66 -5.35 -5.54 0.17
N LEU A 67 -4.67 -4.42 0.02
CA LEU A 67 -5.22 -3.08 -0.21
C LEU A 67 -6.21 -3.03 -1.38
N ASP A 68 -5.90 -3.72 -2.47
CA ASP A 68 -6.72 -3.79 -3.68
C ASP A 68 -8.05 -4.52 -3.43
N LEU A 69 -8.02 -5.67 -2.75
CA LEU A 69 -9.23 -6.40 -2.37
C LEU A 69 -10.12 -5.56 -1.44
N PHE A 70 -9.53 -4.73 -0.59
CA PHE A 70 -10.27 -3.80 0.25
C PHE A 70 -10.84 -2.62 -0.54
N LEU A 71 -10.02 -1.93 -1.34
CA LEU A 71 -10.41 -0.71 -2.03
C LEU A 71 -11.38 -0.96 -3.18
N TYR A 72 -11.31 -2.14 -3.81
CA TYR A 72 -12.12 -2.52 -4.96
C TYR A 72 -13.36 -3.34 -4.57
N ASP A 73 -13.71 -3.38 -3.29
CA ASP A 73 -14.92 -4.03 -2.81
C ASP A 73 -16.18 -3.23 -3.19
N LEU A 74 -17.13 -3.91 -3.81
CA LEU A 74 -18.45 -3.39 -4.17
C LEU A 74 -19.32 -3.04 -2.96
N SER A 75 -19.05 -3.63 -1.78
CA SER A 75 -19.74 -3.26 -0.54
C SER A 75 -19.56 -1.77 -0.19
N ARG A 76 -18.54 -1.12 -0.75
CA ARG A 76 -18.23 0.31 -0.58
C ARG A 76 -18.96 1.21 -1.57
N ARG A 77 -19.75 0.64 -2.48
CA ARG A 77 -20.56 1.38 -3.46
C ARG A 77 -21.98 1.56 -2.95
N PRO A 78 -22.63 2.69 -3.27
CA PRO A 78 -24.08 2.80 -3.13
C PRO A 78 -24.78 1.69 -3.92
N PRO A 79 -25.95 1.21 -3.45
CA PRO A 79 -26.75 0.25 -4.21
C PRO A 79 -27.11 0.77 -5.61
N GLY A 80 -27.13 -0.13 -6.60
CA GLY A 80 -27.51 0.16 -7.97
C GLY A 80 -26.40 -0.14 -8.99
N THR A 81 -26.65 0.26 -10.24
CA THR A 81 -25.69 0.04 -11.34
C THR A 81 -24.42 0.84 -11.12
N VAL A 82 -23.29 0.15 -11.02
CA VAL A 82 -21.99 0.79 -10.88
C VAL A 82 -21.51 1.27 -12.25
N ASN A 83 -21.26 2.58 -12.36
CA ASN A 83 -20.72 3.20 -13.56
C ASN A 83 -19.40 3.90 -13.24
N LEU A 84 -18.57 4.09 -14.26
CA LEU A 84 -17.33 4.86 -14.14
C LEU A 84 -17.60 6.28 -13.66
N ALA A 85 -17.06 6.64 -12.49
CA ALA A 85 -17.02 8.02 -12.04
C ALA A 85 -15.84 8.77 -12.69
N TYR A 86 -16.11 9.55 -13.73
CA TYR A 86 -15.13 10.40 -14.41
C TYR A 86 -15.23 11.87 -13.96
N GLY A 87 -14.10 12.60 -13.99
CA GLY A 87 -14.08 14.05 -13.85
C GLY A 87 -13.63 14.60 -12.48
N PRO A 88 -13.66 15.94 -12.31
CA PRO A 88 -13.24 16.61 -11.09
C PRO A 88 -14.07 16.18 -9.89
N LYS A 89 -13.43 16.19 -8.71
CA LYS A 89 -14.13 15.96 -7.45
C LYS A 89 -14.58 17.28 -6.84
N SER A 90 -15.82 17.33 -6.33
CA SER A 90 -16.29 18.49 -5.57
C SER A 90 -15.55 18.58 -4.21
N PRO A 91 -15.50 19.75 -3.57
CA PRO A 91 -14.90 19.89 -2.24
C PRO A 91 -15.49 18.92 -1.19
N GLU A 92 -16.78 18.64 -1.26
CA GLU A 92 -17.47 17.68 -0.38
C GLU A 92 -16.98 16.25 -0.63
N GLN A 93 -16.81 15.87 -1.89
CA GLN A 93 -16.25 14.57 -2.26
C GLN A 93 -14.79 14.44 -1.80
N VAL A 94 -14.01 15.51 -1.93
CA VAL A 94 -12.63 15.55 -1.41
C VAL A 94 -12.64 15.37 0.11
N SER A 95 -13.43 16.14 0.85
CA SER A 95 -13.54 16.00 2.30
C SER A 95 -13.95 14.57 2.72
N LEU A 96 -14.88 13.94 2.00
CA LEU A 96 -15.27 12.55 2.25
C LEU A 96 -14.10 11.57 2.05
N ILE A 97 -13.27 11.78 1.02
CA ILE A 97 -12.05 10.98 0.78
C ILE A 97 -11.07 11.14 1.94
N TYR A 98 -10.80 12.37 2.40
CA TYR A 98 -9.92 12.63 3.55
C TYR A 98 -10.45 11.95 4.82
N LYS A 99 -11.74 12.09 5.10
CA LYS A 99 -12.40 11.43 6.23
C LYS A 99 -12.29 9.90 6.13
N SER A 100 -12.49 9.35 4.93
CA SER A 100 -12.37 7.91 4.67
C SER A 100 -10.96 7.41 4.96
N PHE A 101 -9.92 8.09 4.45
CA PHE A 101 -8.53 7.71 4.71
C PHE A 101 -8.15 7.82 6.18
N LYS A 102 -8.59 8.88 6.88
CA LYS A 102 -8.36 9.02 8.33
C LYS A 102 -9.01 7.88 9.13
N GLY A 103 -10.26 7.53 8.81
CA GLY A 103 -10.96 6.44 9.48
C GLY A 103 -10.32 5.07 9.21
N MET A 104 -9.84 4.85 7.99
CA MET A 104 -9.20 3.61 7.55
C MET A 104 -7.80 3.42 8.13
N LEU A 105 -7.02 4.49 8.23
CA LEU A 105 -5.61 4.44 8.65
C LEU A 105 -5.42 4.62 10.16
N GLY A 106 -6.38 5.21 10.87
CA GLY A 106 -6.24 5.49 12.29
C GLY A 106 -5.49 6.80 12.56
N LYS A 107 -5.66 7.34 13.76
CA LYS A 107 -5.22 8.70 14.11
C LYS A 107 -3.71 8.83 14.06
N ASP A 108 -2.98 7.87 14.65
CA ASP A 108 -1.52 7.98 14.73
C ASP A 108 -0.87 7.81 13.35
N TYR A 109 -1.29 6.82 12.56
CA TYR A 109 -0.74 6.62 11.23
C TYR A 109 -1.08 7.78 10.29
N SER A 110 -2.29 8.33 10.36
CA SER A 110 -2.67 9.44 9.50
C SER A 110 -1.81 10.69 9.66
N ARG A 111 -1.22 10.90 10.85
CA ARG A 111 -0.31 12.04 11.11
C ARG A 111 1.00 11.94 10.35
N ILE A 112 1.49 10.73 10.11
CA ILE A 112 2.79 10.48 9.45
C ILE A 112 2.64 10.03 7.99
N GLY A 113 1.51 9.41 7.65
CA GLY A 113 1.18 8.93 6.31
C GLY A 113 0.44 9.97 5.47
N GLY A 114 -0.12 11.02 6.10
CA GLY A 114 -0.69 12.17 5.41
C GLY A 114 0.34 13.29 5.28
N VAL A 115 0.79 13.59 4.06
CA VAL A 115 1.78 14.62 3.78
C VAL A 115 1.11 15.81 3.10
N ASN A 116 1.38 17.03 3.58
CA ASN A 116 0.76 18.28 3.11
C ASN A 116 -0.77 18.25 3.12
N ILE A 117 -1.38 17.47 4.01
CA ILE A 117 -2.83 17.27 4.07
C ILE A 117 -3.58 18.43 4.72
N THR A 118 -2.87 19.24 5.51
CA THR A 118 -3.37 20.48 6.11
C THR A 118 -2.57 21.67 5.60
N ASP A 119 -3.18 22.84 5.53
CA ASP A 119 -2.49 24.10 5.27
C ASP A 119 -1.76 24.63 6.52
N THR A 120 -1.16 25.82 6.40
CA THR A 120 -0.42 26.49 7.48
C THR A 120 -1.31 26.88 8.66
N ASP A 121 -2.61 27.05 8.43
CA ASP A 121 -3.61 27.42 9.44
C ASP A 121 -4.26 26.18 10.07
N GLY A 122 -3.84 24.98 9.64
CA GLY A 122 -4.34 23.70 10.13
C GLY A 122 -5.64 23.23 9.47
N ASN A 123 -6.15 23.93 8.45
CA ASN A 123 -7.33 23.50 7.72
C ASN A 123 -7.00 22.37 6.75
N GLU A 124 -7.93 21.43 6.57
CA GLU A 124 -7.76 20.37 5.58
C GLU A 124 -7.66 20.94 4.16
N SER A 125 -6.74 20.41 3.37
CA SER A 125 -6.60 20.76 1.96
C SER A 125 -7.88 20.42 1.19
N THR A 126 -8.38 21.38 0.42
CA THR A 126 -9.49 21.20 -0.52
C THR A 126 -9.07 20.55 -1.83
N ARG A 127 -7.77 20.33 -2.05
CA ARG A 127 -7.24 19.64 -3.23
C ARG A 127 -7.42 18.12 -3.09
N PRO A 128 -7.81 17.40 -4.15
CA PRO A 128 -7.82 15.94 -4.13
C PRO A 128 -6.43 15.40 -3.77
N PRO A 129 -6.30 14.56 -2.73
CA PRO A 129 -5.00 14.07 -2.33
C PRO A 129 -4.55 12.99 -3.32
N TRP A 130 -3.25 12.95 -3.59
CA TRP A 130 -2.69 11.80 -4.27
C TRP A 130 -2.60 10.61 -3.31
N VAL A 131 -2.58 9.41 -3.87
CA VAL A 131 -2.40 8.17 -3.15
C VAL A 131 -1.08 7.54 -3.58
N VAL A 132 -0.34 7.05 -2.59
CA VAL A 132 0.86 6.26 -2.80
C VAL A 132 0.77 5.02 -1.94
N ILE A 133 1.21 3.89 -2.47
CA ILE A 133 1.24 2.62 -1.75
C ILE A 133 2.68 2.41 -1.27
N ALA A 134 2.90 2.36 0.04
CA ALA A 134 4.20 2.06 0.62
C ALA A 134 4.06 1.61 2.06
N ASP A 135 4.72 0.50 2.41
CA ASP A 135 4.67 -0.03 3.76
C ASP A 135 5.52 0.74 4.76
N TYR A 136 6.70 1.17 4.33
CA TYR A 136 7.75 1.67 5.21
C TYR A 136 7.95 3.17 5.21
N TYR A 137 7.49 3.87 4.18
CA TYR A 137 7.74 5.30 4.04
C TYR A 137 7.27 6.09 5.27
N ALA A 138 6.03 5.88 5.69
CA ALA A 138 5.47 6.60 6.84
C ALA A 138 6.25 6.28 8.12
N GLU A 139 6.72 5.04 8.27
CA GLU A 139 7.53 4.61 9.41
C GLU A 139 8.93 5.25 9.40
N PHE A 140 9.56 5.44 8.24
CA PHE A 140 10.81 6.20 8.11
C PHE A 140 10.61 7.70 8.38
N VAL A 141 9.45 8.26 8.02
CA VAL A 141 9.07 9.62 8.42
C VAL A 141 8.91 9.70 9.93
N ARG A 142 8.21 8.73 10.55
CA ARG A 142 8.04 8.63 12.01
C ARG A 142 9.38 8.58 12.73
N SER A 143 10.33 7.79 12.23
CA SER A 143 11.68 7.67 12.81
C SER A 143 12.64 8.81 12.42
N LYS A 144 12.17 9.80 11.65
CA LYS A 144 12.95 10.94 11.11
C LYS A 144 14.11 10.56 10.19
N ALA A 145 14.14 9.31 9.72
CA ALA A 145 15.08 8.87 8.70
C ALA A 145 14.76 9.47 7.32
N ILE A 146 13.50 9.84 7.09
CA ILE A 146 13.07 10.70 5.98
C ILE A 146 12.55 12.00 6.56
N LYS A 147 13.14 13.12 6.15
CA LYS A 147 12.70 14.48 6.45
C LYS A 147 11.83 15.00 5.32
N LEU A 148 10.67 15.53 5.67
CA LEU A 148 9.71 16.07 4.70
C LEU A 148 9.87 17.58 4.60
N GLU A 149 9.84 18.09 3.37
CA GLU A 149 9.80 19.52 3.11
C GLU A 149 8.82 19.79 1.96
N THR A 150 8.01 20.83 2.13
CA THR A 150 6.98 21.22 1.16
C THR A 150 7.53 22.31 0.26
N GLY A 151 7.64 22.05 -1.04
CA GLY A 151 8.14 23.06 -1.96
C GLY A 151 8.66 22.52 -3.29
N ARG A 152 9.20 23.44 -4.09
CA ARG A 152 9.86 23.17 -5.37
C ARG A 152 11.32 23.58 -5.28
N VAL A 153 12.18 22.81 -5.93
CA VAL A 153 13.56 23.27 -6.17
C VAL A 153 13.52 24.43 -7.15
N ARG A 154 14.04 25.58 -6.75
CA ARG A 154 14.13 26.78 -7.59
C ARG A 154 15.48 26.90 -8.27
N SER A 155 16.54 26.64 -7.51
CA SER A 155 17.92 26.78 -7.97
C SER A 155 18.80 25.76 -7.27
N MET A 156 19.90 25.38 -7.93
CA MET A 156 20.97 24.60 -7.34
C MET A 156 22.29 25.31 -7.64
N THR A 157 23.05 25.61 -6.60
CA THR A 157 24.33 26.30 -6.69
C THR A 157 25.40 25.52 -5.92
N GLY A 158 26.67 25.67 -6.29
CA GLY A 158 27.78 25.01 -5.58
C GLY A 158 28.73 24.25 -6.50
N SER A 159 29.49 23.34 -5.91
CA SER A 159 30.52 22.54 -6.59
C SER A 159 30.35 21.06 -6.25
N PRO A 160 31.03 20.12 -6.96
CA PRO A 160 30.91 18.69 -6.68
C PRO A 160 31.19 18.26 -5.23
N ALA A 161 31.87 19.10 -4.43
CA ALA A 161 32.13 18.83 -3.02
C ALA A 161 30.97 19.24 -2.09
N ALA A 162 30.13 20.21 -2.48
CA ALA A 162 29.00 20.69 -1.69
C ALA A 162 28.03 21.48 -2.58
N TYR A 163 26.83 20.94 -2.77
CA TYR A 163 25.72 21.66 -3.41
C TYR A 163 24.80 22.29 -2.37
N THR A 164 24.25 23.45 -2.71
CA THR A 164 23.16 24.11 -2.00
C THR A 164 21.94 24.16 -2.91
N ILE A 165 20.79 23.72 -2.41
CA ILE A 165 19.51 23.76 -3.10
C ILE A 165 18.63 24.83 -2.45
N ASP A 166 18.11 25.75 -3.27
CA ASP A 166 17.08 26.69 -2.83
C ASP A 166 15.71 26.07 -3.05
N ILE A 167 14.99 25.85 -1.95
CA ILE A 167 13.64 25.31 -1.95
C ILE A 167 12.67 26.48 -1.82
N GLU A 168 11.79 26.64 -2.81
CA GLU A 168 10.68 27.57 -2.77
C GLU A 168 9.46 26.89 -2.15
N SER A 169 9.04 27.38 -0.99
CA SER A 169 7.87 26.92 -0.25
C SER A 169 6.82 28.03 -0.17
N PRO A 170 5.56 27.72 0.18
CA PRO A 170 4.56 28.76 0.46
C PRO A 170 5.00 29.76 1.55
N GLY A 171 5.87 29.34 2.48
CA GLY A 171 6.42 30.19 3.54
C GLY A 171 7.67 30.98 3.16
N GLY A 172 8.10 30.93 1.90
CA GLY A 172 9.31 31.58 1.40
C GLY A 172 10.39 30.61 0.94
N SER A 173 11.55 31.15 0.57
CA SER A 173 12.68 30.36 0.10
C SER A 173 13.58 29.93 1.26
N LYS A 174 13.97 28.65 1.27
CA LYS A 174 14.83 28.04 2.29
C LYS A 174 15.98 27.29 1.62
N PRO A 175 17.25 27.56 1.99
CA PRO A 175 18.38 26.81 1.47
C PRO A 175 18.54 25.47 2.20
N LEU A 176 18.95 24.44 1.45
CA LEU A 176 19.43 23.15 1.95
C LEU A 176 20.88 22.97 1.49
N THR A 177 21.83 22.98 2.43
CA THR A 177 23.28 22.91 2.17
C THR A 177 23.80 21.48 2.27
N ASP A 178 25.06 21.28 1.87
CA ASP A 178 25.80 20.02 1.97
C ASP A 178 25.10 18.83 1.28
N VAL A 179 24.47 19.12 0.15
CA VAL A 179 23.72 18.13 -0.61
C VAL A 179 24.70 17.25 -1.40
N ALA A 180 24.77 15.98 -1.02
CA ALA A 180 25.62 14.99 -1.67
C ALA A 180 25.05 14.47 -3.01
N ALA A 181 23.73 14.36 -3.13
CA ALA A 181 23.06 13.86 -4.32
C ALA A 181 21.61 14.35 -4.43
N VAL A 182 21.09 14.41 -5.66
CA VAL A 182 19.70 14.73 -5.97
C VAL A 182 19.10 13.62 -6.83
N VAL A 183 17.96 13.07 -6.40
CA VAL A 183 17.23 12.03 -7.15
C VAL A 183 15.93 12.61 -7.69
N MET A 184 15.85 12.77 -9.01
CA MET A 184 14.69 13.30 -9.71
C MET A 184 13.64 12.21 -9.92
N ALA A 185 12.87 11.89 -8.87
CA ALA A 185 11.81 10.89 -8.91
C ALA A 185 10.47 11.47 -9.43
N THR A 186 10.52 12.20 -10.55
CA THR A 186 9.40 13.00 -11.10
C THR A 186 8.47 12.22 -12.03
N GLY A 187 8.69 10.92 -12.20
CA GLY A 187 7.90 10.05 -13.07
C GLY A 187 8.34 10.09 -14.54
N PHE A 188 7.48 9.59 -15.43
CA PHE A 188 7.74 9.44 -16.86
C PHE A 188 6.72 10.23 -17.68
N SER A 189 7.14 10.67 -18.88
CA SER A 189 6.25 11.25 -19.88
C SER A 189 5.94 10.23 -20.99
N PRO A 190 4.68 10.10 -21.42
CA PRO A 190 4.31 9.22 -22.53
C PRO A 190 4.60 9.81 -23.92
N SER A 191 4.95 11.11 -24.03
CA SER A 191 5.05 11.81 -25.33
C SER A 191 6.06 11.20 -26.29
N GLU A 192 7.24 10.80 -25.81
CA GLU A 192 8.25 10.13 -26.65
C GLU A 192 7.72 8.81 -27.24
N SER A 193 6.88 8.09 -26.49
CA SER A 193 6.26 6.84 -26.95
C SER A 193 5.15 7.06 -27.98
N LEU A 194 4.74 8.30 -28.22
CA LEU A 194 3.75 8.67 -29.25
C LEU A 194 4.40 9.21 -30.53
N SER A 195 5.71 9.38 -30.55
CA SER A 195 6.46 9.97 -31.68
C SER A 195 6.42 9.15 -32.97
N PHE A 196 5.98 7.88 -32.91
CA PHE A 196 5.78 7.05 -34.08
C PHE A 196 4.49 7.35 -34.86
N LEU A 197 3.57 8.12 -34.27
CA LEU A 197 2.33 8.55 -34.92
C LEU A 197 2.58 9.82 -35.73
N ASP A 198 1.98 9.88 -36.91
CA ASP A 198 2.07 11.06 -37.79
C ASP A 198 1.37 12.29 -37.18
N ASP A 199 1.82 13.49 -37.58
CA ASP A 199 1.32 14.77 -37.05
C ASP A 199 -0.18 14.99 -37.25
N ASP A 200 -0.75 14.46 -38.33
CA ASP A 200 -2.18 14.52 -38.61
C ASP A 200 -2.98 13.64 -37.65
N VAL A 201 -2.50 12.43 -37.37
CA VAL A 201 -3.06 11.52 -36.34
C VAL A 201 -2.98 12.18 -34.96
N LEU A 202 -1.81 12.71 -34.58
CA LEU A 202 -1.62 13.39 -33.29
C LEU A 202 -2.53 14.62 -33.14
N ARG A 203 -2.80 15.34 -34.24
CA ARG A 203 -3.73 16.48 -34.25
C ARG A 203 -5.17 16.03 -33.98
N VAL A 204 -5.63 14.95 -34.61
CA VAL A 204 -6.97 14.37 -34.38
C VAL A 204 -7.11 13.90 -32.93
N LEU A 205 -6.06 13.29 -32.37
CA LEU A 205 -6.02 12.85 -30.97
C LEU A 205 -5.82 14.00 -29.96
N GLU A 206 -5.72 15.25 -30.44
CA GLU A 206 -5.47 16.45 -29.65
C GLU A 206 -4.25 16.31 -28.72
N HIS A 207 -3.14 15.79 -29.24
CA HIS A 207 -1.94 15.50 -28.44
C HIS A 207 -1.41 16.75 -27.70
N SER A 208 -1.05 16.57 -26.43
CA SER A 208 -0.40 17.57 -25.58
C SER A 208 0.88 17.02 -24.94
N GLU A 209 2.03 17.53 -25.38
CA GLU A 209 3.34 17.19 -24.80
C GLU A 209 3.52 17.68 -23.36
N LYS A 210 2.71 18.67 -22.96
CA LYS A 210 2.79 19.28 -21.63
C LYS A 210 1.97 18.52 -20.59
N ASP A 211 1.06 17.64 -21.00
CA ASP A 211 0.21 16.88 -20.10
C ASP A 211 0.69 15.42 -19.96
N GLN A 212 1.40 15.14 -18.87
CA GLN A 212 1.93 13.80 -18.58
C GLN A 212 0.88 12.79 -18.09
N PHE A 213 -0.36 13.23 -17.83
CA PHE A 213 -1.42 12.40 -17.25
C PHE A 213 -2.52 12.05 -18.25
N LEU A 214 -2.84 12.96 -19.18
CA LEU A 214 -3.75 12.79 -20.31
C LEU A 214 -3.16 13.48 -21.55
N PRO A 215 -2.14 12.88 -22.17
CA PRO A 215 -1.51 13.45 -23.37
C PRO A 215 -2.46 13.41 -24.58
N LEU A 216 -3.43 12.50 -24.63
CA LEU A 216 -4.37 12.31 -25.74
C LEU A 216 -5.81 12.48 -25.28
N ILE A 217 -6.69 12.91 -26.18
CA ILE A 217 -8.14 12.85 -26.01
C ILE A 217 -8.67 11.60 -26.70
N LEU A 218 -9.20 10.69 -25.89
CA LEU A 218 -9.68 9.38 -26.31
C LEU A 218 -11.10 9.15 -25.79
N ASP A 219 -11.84 8.28 -26.46
CA ASP A 219 -13.13 7.73 -26.03
C ASP A 219 -13.04 6.20 -25.90
N GLY A 220 -14.17 5.55 -25.55
CA GLY A 220 -14.19 4.13 -25.26
C GLY A 220 -13.34 3.81 -24.03
N PHE A 221 -13.47 4.63 -22.99
CA PHE A 221 -12.72 4.51 -21.74
C PHE A 221 -11.21 4.58 -21.93
N SER A 222 -10.76 5.61 -22.67
CA SER A 222 -9.35 5.84 -23.04
C SER A 222 -8.69 4.73 -23.87
N SER A 223 -9.46 4.10 -24.77
CA SER A 223 -8.95 3.02 -25.62
C SER A 223 -9.02 3.28 -27.12
N SER A 224 -9.76 4.29 -27.59
CA SER A 224 -9.91 4.55 -29.02
C SER A 224 -10.25 6.01 -29.32
N HIS A 225 -10.40 6.32 -30.60
CA HIS A 225 -10.96 7.58 -31.06
C HIS A 225 -11.99 7.30 -32.16
N SER A 226 -13.19 7.88 -32.11
CA SER A 226 -14.24 7.63 -33.12
C SER A 226 -13.79 7.91 -34.55
N GLU A 227 -12.97 8.94 -34.77
CA GLU A 227 -12.53 9.38 -36.11
C GLU A 227 -11.38 8.52 -36.67
N ILE A 228 -10.73 7.71 -35.84
CA ILE A 228 -9.63 6.81 -36.24
C ILE A 228 -9.97 5.38 -35.75
N PRO A 229 -10.96 4.71 -36.36
CA PRO A 229 -11.55 3.49 -35.82
C PRO A 229 -10.62 2.25 -35.88
N ASP A 230 -9.54 2.31 -36.65
CA ASP A 230 -8.51 1.28 -36.82
C ASP A 230 -7.28 1.49 -35.92
N LEU A 231 -7.25 2.56 -35.12
CA LEU A 231 -6.25 2.79 -34.09
C LEU A 231 -6.84 2.53 -32.70
N GLY A 232 -6.07 1.82 -31.86
CA GLY A 232 -6.48 1.43 -30.52
C GLY A 232 -5.34 1.58 -29.53
N PHE A 233 -5.70 1.92 -28.30
CA PHE A 233 -4.80 2.12 -27.17
C PHE A 233 -5.20 1.17 -26.05
N VAL A 234 -4.29 0.29 -25.64
CA VAL A 234 -4.53 -0.65 -24.54
C VAL A 234 -3.72 -0.21 -23.34
N GLY A 235 -4.38 -0.02 -22.20
CA GLY A 235 -3.71 0.37 -20.96
C GLY A 235 -3.12 1.77 -20.98
N PHE A 236 -3.54 2.63 -21.92
CA PHE A 236 -3.07 4.01 -22.05
C PHE A 236 -3.78 4.94 -21.05
N TYR A 237 -3.64 4.63 -19.77
CA TYR A 237 -4.16 5.42 -18.65
C TYR A 237 -3.33 5.17 -17.39
N ARG A 238 -3.54 5.98 -16.35
CA ARG A 238 -2.90 5.79 -15.03
C ARG A 238 -3.88 5.10 -14.07
N GLY A 239 -3.52 3.90 -13.60
CA GLY A 239 -4.30 3.12 -12.63
C GLY A 239 -3.91 1.65 -12.61
N ALA A 240 -4.74 0.80 -11.99
CA ALA A 240 -4.52 -0.64 -11.92
C ALA A 240 -4.72 -1.30 -13.29
N PHE A 241 -3.63 -1.77 -13.89
CA PHE A 241 -3.49 -1.97 -15.33
C PHE A 241 -4.25 -3.18 -15.92
N TRP A 242 -4.01 -4.38 -15.39
CA TRP A 242 -4.25 -5.63 -16.12
C TRP A 242 -5.72 -5.89 -16.49
N GLY A 243 -6.66 -5.72 -15.55
CA GLY A 243 -8.08 -5.96 -15.81
C GLY A 243 -8.64 -5.06 -16.92
N PRO A 244 -8.54 -3.72 -16.79
CA PRO A 244 -9.04 -2.83 -17.82
C PRO A 244 -8.28 -2.97 -19.14
N ALA A 245 -6.97 -3.23 -19.11
CA ALA A 245 -6.19 -3.45 -20.33
C ALA A 245 -6.70 -4.70 -21.10
N GLU A 246 -6.98 -5.79 -20.40
CA GLU A 246 -7.58 -6.99 -21.00
C GLU A 246 -8.93 -6.67 -21.66
N LEU A 247 -9.85 -6.03 -20.93
CA LEU A 247 -11.19 -5.74 -21.46
C LEU A 247 -11.14 -4.71 -22.61
N GLN A 248 -10.28 -3.69 -22.52
CA GLN A 248 -10.02 -2.75 -23.61
C GLN A 248 -9.54 -3.47 -24.87
N SER A 249 -8.60 -4.41 -24.73
CA SER A 249 -8.07 -5.17 -25.87
C SER A 249 -9.15 -6.01 -26.56
N GLN A 250 -10.06 -6.60 -25.79
CA GLN A 250 -11.15 -7.41 -26.30
C GLN A 250 -12.19 -6.55 -27.03
N ILE A 251 -12.52 -5.37 -26.49
CA ILE A 251 -13.43 -4.41 -27.14
C ILE A 251 -12.86 -3.96 -28.48
N LEU A 252 -11.56 -3.62 -28.52
CA LEU A 252 -10.88 -3.25 -29.76
C LEU A 252 -10.89 -4.39 -30.77
N ALA A 253 -10.55 -5.62 -30.35
CA ALA A 253 -10.55 -6.80 -31.21
C ALA A 253 -11.95 -7.11 -31.78
N GLN A 254 -13.00 -7.00 -30.96
CA GLN A 254 -14.38 -7.18 -31.42
C GLN A 254 -14.77 -6.10 -32.43
N ARG A 255 -14.39 -4.84 -32.19
CA ARG A 255 -14.66 -3.74 -33.12
C ARG A 255 -13.96 -3.93 -34.46
N TRP A 256 -12.69 -4.33 -34.44
CA TRP A 256 -11.91 -4.54 -35.66
C TRP A 256 -12.34 -5.78 -36.45
N SER A 257 -12.76 -6.85 -35.78
CA SER A 257 -13.27 -8.05 -36.47
C SER A 257 -14.62 -7.82 -37.14
N GLN A 258 -15.48 -6.98 -36.55
CA GLN A 258 -16.77 -6.58 -37.13
C GLN A 258 -16.63 -5.68 -38.36
N LYS A 259 -15.56 -4.87 -38.45
CA LYS A 259 -15.32 -3.95 -39.59
C LYS A 259 -15.13 -4.68 -40.93
N GLY A 260 -14.85 -5.98 -40.91
CA GLY A 260 -14.79 -6.83 -42.12
C GLY A 260 -16.14 -7.37 -42.62
N LEU A 261 -17.23 -7.13 -41.88
CA LEU A 261 -18.57 -7.66 -42.15
C LEU A 261 -19.56 -6.49 -42.34
N GLU A 262 -19.56 -5.90 -43.55
CA GLU A 262 -20.37 -4.73 -43.95
C GLU A 262 -20.17 -3.47 -43.09
N GLU A 263 -19.99 -2.31 -43.72
CA GLU A 263 -19.89 -1.02 -43.02
C GLU A 263 -21.24 -0.65 -42.39
N VAL A 264 -21.61 -1.29 -41.28
CA VAL A 264 -22.74 -0.85 -40.46
C VAL A 264 -22.29 0.44 -39.77
N PRO A 265 -22.90 1.59 -40.07
CA PRO A 265 -22.53 2.84 -39.42
C PRO A 265 -22.75 2.69 -37.91
N THR A 266 -21.79 3.17 -37.11
CA THR A 266 -21.98 3.24 -35.66
C THR A 266 -23.24 4.06 -35.37
N PRO A 267 -24.21 3.55 -34.57
CA PRO A 267 -25.45 4.25 -34.25
C PRO A 267 -25.21 5.71 -33.82
N ALA A 268 -26.13 6.61 -34.18
CA ALA A 268 -25.99 8.04 -33.87
C ALA A 268 -25.91 8.31 -32.35
N GLU A 269 -26.61 7.51 -31.55
CA GLU A 269 -26.57 7.57 -30.09
C GLU A 269 -25.16 7.25 -29.56
N ASP A 270 -24.55 6.15 -30.01
CA ASP A 270 -23.18 5.77 -29.65
C ASP A 270 -22.16 6.85 -30.05
N GLN A 271 -22.34 7.48 -31.21
CA GLN A 271 -21.47 8.59 -31.64
C GLN A 271 -21.60 9.80 -30.70
N ALA A 272 -22.82 10.14 -30.29
CA ALA A 272 -23.08 11.24 -29.36
C ALA A 272 -22.51 10.96 -27.96
N GLU A 273 -22.62 9.71 -27.47
CA GLU A 273 -22.03 9.30 -26.19
C GLU A 273 -20.50 9.39 -26.21
N ARG A 274 -19.86 8.92 -27.28
CA ARG A 274 -18.40 9.02 -27.43
C ARG A 274 -17.94 10.46 -27.55
N ALA A 275 -18.67 11.31 -28.28
CA ALA A 275 -18.36 12.74 -28.34
C ALA A 275 -18.47 13.41 -26.95
N LYS A 276 -19.50 13.04 -26.16
CA LYS A 276 -19.66 13.49 -24.78
C LYS A 276 -18.51 13.00 -23.89
N GLU A 277 -18.05 11.77 -24.07
CA GLU A 277 -16.88 11.25 -23.36
C GLU A 277 -15.63 12.08 -23.66
N ARG A 278 -15.31 12.30 -24.94
CA ARG A 278 -14.15 13.15 -25.33
C ARG A 278 -14.24 14.54 -24.71
N GLU A 279 -15.44 15.11 -24.67
CA GLU A 279 -15.66 16.42 -24.03
C GLU A 279 -15.42 16.37 -22.51
N MET A 280 -15.82 15.31 -21.82
CA MET A 280 -15.47 15.11 -20.41
C MET A 280 -13.96 15.01 -20.21
N VAL A 281 -13.24 14.29 -21.09
CA VAL A 281 -11.77 14.18 -21.04
C VAL A 281 -11.10 15.54 -21.23
N ARG A 282 -11.54 16.33 -22.23
CA ARG A 282 -11.04 17.70 -22.45
C ARG A 282 -11.24 18.59 -21.24
N ASN A 283 -12.46 18.58 -20.70
CA ASN A 283 -12.79 19.38 -19.53
C ASN A 283 -11.91 19.01 -18.33
N PHE A 284 -11.68 17.71 -18.08
CA PHE A 284 -10.79 17.26 -17.01
C PHE A 284 -9.32 17.62 -17.26
N ARG A 285 -8.84 17.49 -18.50
CA ARG A 285 -7.47 17.89 -18.89
C ARG A 285 -7.22 19.37 -18.66
N ASN A 286 -8.19 20.21 -18.99
CA ASN A 286 -8.10 21.67 -18.95
C ASN A 286 -8.48 22.28 -17.59
N LEU A 287 -8.57 21.49 -16.51
CA LEU A 287 -8.86 22.02 -15.17
C LEU A 287 -7.72 22.89 -14.66
N PHE A 288 -8.06 24.14 -14.31
CA PHE A 288 -7.14 25.10 -13.69
C PHE A 288 -7.65 25.54 -12.30
N PRO A 289 -6.75 25.74 -11.32
CA PRO A 289 -5.31 25.47 -11.39
C PRO A 289 -5.01 23.96 -11.43
N PRO A 290 -3.87 23.51 -12.00
CA PRO A 290 -3.59 22.07 -12.21
C PRO A 290 -3.65 21.20 -10.95
N GLY A 291 -3.53 21.82 -9.76
CA GLY A 291 -3.65 21.15 -8.46
C GLY A 291 -5.07 20.74 -8.05
N THR A 292 -6.10 21.08 -8.83
CA THR A 292 -7.49 20.60 -8.61
C THR A 292 -7.75 19.26 -9.27
N ARG A 293 -6.83 18.79 -10.12
CA ARG A 293 -6.94 17.53 -10.84
C ARG A 293 -6.53 16.36 -9.93
N GLY A 294 -7.36 15.32 -9.91
CA GLY A 294 -7.03 14.06 -9.26
C GLY A 294 -5.84 13.35 -9.91
N GLN A 295 -5.15 12.51 -9.15
CA GLN A 295 -3.97 11.76 -9.62
C GLN A 295 -4.25 10.84 -10.81
N PHE A 296 -5.46 10.26 -10.87
CA PHE A 296 -5.84 9.25 -11.84
C PHE A 296 -7.10 9.71 -12.60
N PRO A 297 -6.99 10.03 -13.90
CA PRO A 297 -8.13 10.41 -14.73
C PRO A 297 -9.24 9.34 -14.76
N LEU A 298 -8.82 8.08 -14.85
CA LEU A 298 -9.67 6.88 -14.76
C LEU A 298 -9.48 6.16 -13.41
N GLY A 299 -9.39 6.92 -12.32
CA GLY A 299 -9.09 6.39 -10.99
C GLY A 299 -10.17 5.50 -10.38
N ASP A 300 -11.37 5.49 -10.95
CA ASP A 300 -12.46 4.61 -10.52
C ASP A 300 -12.33 3.23 -11.20
N TYR A 301 -11.43 2.41 -10.67
CA TYR A 301 -11.18 1.06 -11.18
C TYR A 301 -12.45 0.17 -11.19
N VAL A 302 -13.23 0.20 -10.11
CA VAL A 302 -14.47 -0.62 -9.99
C VAL A 302 -15.46 -0.21 -11.08
N GLY A 303 -15.71 1.09 -11.24
CA GLY A 303 -16.60 1.60 -12.28
C GLY A 303 -16.07 1.35 -13.68
N LEU A 304 -14.75 1.42 -13.89
CA LEU A 304 -14.11 1.12 -15.18
C LEU A 304 -14.31 -0.34 -15.58
N MET A 305 -13.98 -1.28 -14.67
CA MET A 305 -14.16 -2.72 -14.90
C MET A 305 -15.62 -3.06 -15.20
N GLU A 306 -16.55 -2.55 -14.39
CA GLU A 306 -17.99 -2.80 -14.57
C GLU A 306 -18.52 -2.23 -15.90
N SER A 307 -18.03 -1.07 -16.32
CA SER A 307 -18.46 -0.44 -17.58
C SER A 307 -17.91 -1.18 -18.80
N LEU A 308 -16.62 -1.54 -18.78
CA LEU A 308 -15.98 -2.32 -19.85
C LEU A 308 -16.58 -3.73 -19.97
N ALA A 309 -16.79 -4.41 -18.84
CA ALA A 309 -17.39 -5.75 -18.84
C ALA A 309 -18.83 -5.72 -19.39
N ARG A 310 -19.62 -4.70 -19.04
CA ARG A 310 -20.98 -4.52 -19.58
C ARG A 310 -20.97 -4.29 -21.08
N GLN A 311 -20.02 -3.52 -21.60
CA GLN A 311 -19.86 -3.31 -23.04
C GLN A 311 -19.58 -4.62 -23.80
N LEU A 312 -18.87 -5.56 -23.16
CA LEU A 312 -18.62 -6.90 -23.68
C LEU A 312 -19.72 -7.92 -23.36
N GLY A 313 -20.79 -7.52 -22.65
CA GLY A 313 -21.84 -8.44 -22.20
C GLY A 313 -21.36 -9.49 -21.19
N ARG A 314 -20.31 -9.20 -20.41
CA ARG A 314 -19.69 -10.13 -19.46
C ARG A 314 -20.24 -9.94 -18.05
N PRO A 315 -21.11 -10.84 -17.55
CA PRO A 315 -21.61 -10.75 -16.19
C PRO A 315 -20.50 -11.06 -15.19
N ARG A 316 -20.59 -10.45 -14.01
CA ARG A 316 -19.68 -10.71 -12.91
C ARG A 316 -19.99 -12.06 -12.27
N GLN A 317 -19.00 -12.93 -12.17
CA GLN A 317 -19.13 -14.21 -11.48
C GLN A 317 -19.16 -14.04 -9.95
N PRO A 318 -19.94 -14.86 -9.22
CA PRO A 318 -19.99 -14.83 -7.77
C PRO A 318 -18.76 -15.47 -7.12
N ILE A 319 -18.32 -14.92 -5.99
CA ILE A 319 -17.23 -15.49 -5.19
C ILE A 319 -17.72 -16.70 -4.38
N SER A 320 -18.96 -16.66 -3.89
CA SER A 320 -19.61 -17.78 -3.21
C SER A 320 -20.55 -18.51 -4.16
N LYS A 321 -20.49 -19.85 -4.18
CA LYS A 321 -21.37 -20.70 -5.00
C LYS A 321 -22.81 -20.76 -4.46
N ASP A 322 -23.02 -20.34 -3.20
CA ASP A 322 -24.31 -20.45 -2.51
C ASP A 322 -25.22 -19.23 -2.68
N LEU A 323 -24.83 -18.25 -3.50
CA LEU A 323 -25.64 -17.06 -3.76
C LEU A 323 -26.83 -17.41 -4.67
N PRO A 324 -28.07 -17.00 -4.31
CA PRO A 324 -29.20 -17.12 -5.22
C PRO A 324 -28.91 -16.41 -6.54
N ALA A 325 -29.35 -17.00 -7.67
CA ALA A 325 -29.09 -16.49 -9.01
C ALA A 325 -29.51 -15.01 -9.21
N ASP A 326 -30.52 -14.55 -8.47
CA ASP A 326 -31.06 -13.18 -8.58
C ASP A 326 -30.32 -12.15 -7.70
N THR A 327 -29.28 -12.57 -6.95
CA THR A 327 -28.53 -11.68 -6.07
C THR A 327 -27.33 -11.11 -6.80
N GLN A 328 -27.19 -9.78 -6.85
CA GLN A 328 -26.00 -9.15 -7.41
C GLN A 328 -24.75 -9.60 -6.64
N PRO A 329 -23.73 -10.18 -7.30
CA PRO A 329 -22.58 -10.71 -6.60
C PRO A 329 -21.74 -9.60 -5.97
N LEU A 330 -21.66 -9.52 -4.64
CA LEU A 330 -20.82 -8.54 -3.91
C LEU A 330 -19.34 -8.95 -3.89
N GLY A 331 -18.52 -8.21 -3.15
CA GLY A 331 -17.09 -8.47 -2.91
C GLY A 331 -16.15 -7.72 -3.87
N PRO A 332 -14.84 -7.97 -3.78
CA PRO A 332 -13.82 -7.29 -4.58
C PRO A 332 -14.01 -7.51 -6.08
N VAL A 333 -13.86 -6.44 -6.84
CA VAL A 333 -13.73 -6.47 -8.30
C VAL A 333 -12.32 -6.91 -8.66
N VAL A 334 -12.21 -8.09 -9.27
CA VAL A 334 -10.95 -8.64 -9.78
C VAL A 334 -11.16 -9.20 -11.19
N PRO A 335 -10.14 -9.20 -12.07
CA PRO A 335 -10.32 -9.57 -13.49
C PRO A 335 -10.94 -10.95 -13.71
N VAL A 336 -10.56 -11.94 -12.89
CA VAL A 336 -11.03 -13.33 -13.04
C VAL A 336 -12.55 -13.49 -12.92
N ARG A 337 -13.25 -12.50 -12.36
CA ARG A 337 -14.72 -12.50 -12.26
C ARG A 337 -15.44 -12.12 -13.57
N TYR A 338 -14.71 -11.75 -14.63
CA TYR A 338 -15.26 -11.28 -15.91
C TYR A 338 -14.70 -12.09 -17.10
N HIS A 339 -14.56 -13.40 -16.93
CA HIS A 339 -14.08 -14.29 -18.00
C HIS A 339 -15.16 -14.54 -19.07
N LEU A 340 -14.74 -15.08 -20.21
CA LEU A 340 -15.65 -15.53 -21.27
C LEU A 340 -16.33 -16.84 -20.86
N GLU A 341 -17.66 -16.92 -20.97
CA GLU A 341 -18.39 -18.17 -20.74
C GLU A 341 -18.03 -19.21 -21.82
N ASN A 342 -17.89 -20.48 -21.41
CA ASN A 342 -17.64 -21.66 -22.27
C ASN A 342 -16.22 -21.87 -22.81
N ASP A 343 -15.20 -21.20 -22.26
CA ASP A 343 -13.81 -21.62 -22.47
C ASP A 343 -13.40 -22.63 -21.38
N HIS A 344 -13.46 -23.93 -21.71
CA HIS A 344 -13.14 -25.01 -20.77
C HIS A 344 -11.70 -24.96 -20.22
N LEU A 345 -10.74 -24.46 -21.00
CA LEU A 345 -9.35 -24.32 -20.55
C LEU A 345 -9.19 -23.14 -19.57
N ALA A 346 -10.02 -22.11 -19.73
CA ALA A 346 -10.06 -20.98 -18.79
C ALA A 346 -10.79 -21.33 -17.48
N GLN A 347 -11.78 -22.24 -17.51
CA GLN A 347 -12.63 -22.49 -16.33
C GLN A 347 -11.87 -23.07 -15.14
N GLU A 348 -10.92 -23.98 -15.33
CA GLU A 348 -10.11 -24.54 -14.24
C GLU A 348 -9.26 -23.46 -13.54
N GLN A 349 -8.69 -22.55 -14.34
CA GLN A 349 -7.90 -21.42 -13.83
C GLN A 349 -8.79 -20.41 -13.09
N VAL A 350 -10.00 -20.16 -13.61
CA VAL A 350 -11.01 -19.33 -12.94
C VAL A 350 -11.37 -19.92 -11.59
N ASP A 351 -11.73 -21.21 -11.55
CA ASP A 351 -12.14 -21.89 -10.32
C ASP A 351 -11.02 -21.86 -9.28
N THR A 352 -9.78 -22.16 -9.70
CA THR A 352 -8.59 -22.09 -8.84
C THR A 352 -8.38 -20.69 -8.26
N THR A 353 -8.51 -19.66 -9.09
CA THR A 353 -8.29 -18.27 -8.66
C THR A 353 -9.43 -17.76 -7.78
N ILE A 354 -10.68 -18.13 -8.06
CA ILE A 354 -11.84 -17.80 -7.23
C ILE A 354 -11.75 -18.50 -5.87
N GLU A 355 -11.29 -19.76 -5.82
CA GLU A 355 -11.02 -20.45 -4.56
C GLU A 355 -9.92 -19.74 -3.77
N ALA A 356 -8.81 -19.38 -4.42
CA ALA A 356 -7.73 -18.62 -3.80
C ALA A 356 -8.20 -17.26 -3.26
N LEU A 357 -9.07 -16.56 -4.00
CA LEU A 357 -9.70 -15.32 -3.57
C LEU A 357 -10.58 -15.56 -2.34
N ARG A 358 -11.46 -16.57 -2.36
CA ARG A 358 -12.31 -16.93 -1.22
C ARG A 358 -11.49 -17.29 0.01
N TYR A 359 -10.43 -18.06 -0.16
CA TYR A 359 -9.49 -18.41 0.91
C TYR A 359 -8.82 -17.16 1.51
N THR A 360 -8.47 -16.18 0.67
CA THR A 360 -7.88 -14.90 1.13
C THR A 360 -8.90 -14.05 1.91
N LEU A 361 -10.17 -14.05 1.48
CA LEU A 361 -11.27 -13.31 2.12
C LEU A 361 -11.86 -14.05 3.33
N THR A 362 -11.44 -15.28 3.61
CA THR A 362 -11.95 -16.03 4.77
C THR A 362 -11.15 -15.63 6.01
N ALA A 363 -11.84 -15.11 7.01
CA ALA A 363 -11.23 -14.79 8.29
C ALA A 363 -10.57 -16.04 8.90
N GLY A 364 -9.33 -15.89 9.36
CA GLY A 364 -8.55 -16.99 9.95
C GLY A 364 -7.88 -17.96 8.98
N SER A 365 -7.91 -17.70 7.68
CA SER A 365 -7.07 -18.44 6.74
C SER A 365 -5.57 -18.22 7.00
N GLU A 366 -4.71 -19.10 6.48
CA GLU A 366 -3.26 -18.91 6.54
C GLU A 366 -2.82 -17.60 5.88
N ARG A 367 -3.43 -17.26 4.74
CA ARG A 367 -3.19 -15.98 4.05
C ARG A 367 -3.57 -14.79 4.91
N ALA A 368 -4.71 -14.83 5.59
CA ALA A 368 -5.12 -13.76 6.49
C ALA A 368 -4.11 -13.58 7.64
N ARG A 369 -3.57 -14.67 8.19
CA ARG A 369 -2.52 -14.59 9.21
C ARG A 369 -1.22 -14.00 8.65
N MET A 370 -0.82 -14.34 7.42
CA MET A 370 0.37 -13.78 6.78
C MET A 370 0.24 -12.26 6.56
N CYS A 371 -0.93 -11.81 6.08
CA CYS A 371 -1.24 -10.39 5.93
C CYS A 371 -1.13 -9.66 7.28
N THR A 372 -1.66 -10.27 8.34
CA THR A 372 -1.56 -9.75 9.72
C THR A 372 -0.11 -9.66 10.20
N ALA A 373 0.67 -10.71 9.98
CA ALA A 373 2.08 -10.73 10.36
C ALA A 373 2.89 -9.66 9.61
N ALA A 374 2.68 -9.50 8.31
CA ALA A 374 3.36 -8.48 7.50
C ALA A 374 3.01 -7.07 7.97
N ALA A 375 1.73 -6.80 8.27
CA ALA A 375 1.29 -5.52 8.79
C ALA A 375 1.86 -5.19 10.18
N ILE A 376 1.89 -6.18 11.08
CA ILE A 376 2.48 -6.02 12.43
C ILE A 376 3.98 -5.83 12.33
N PHE A 377 4.67 -6.65 11.53
CA PHE A 377 6.10 -6.52 11.30
C PHE A 377 6.45 -5.14 10.76
N ARG A 378 5.70 -4.64 9.78
CA ARG A 378 5.82 -3.25 9.30
C ARG A 378 5.67 -2.24 10.43
N ALA A 379 4.62 -2.37 11.24
CA ALA A 379 4.29 -1.43 12.31
C ALA A 379 5.24 -1.49 13.52
N LEU A 380 6.11 -2.50 13.65
CA LEU A 380 7.16 -2.55 14.67
C LEU A 380 8.30 -1.55 14.43
N HIS A 381 8.47 -1.04 13.21
CA HIS A 381 9.58 -0.13 12.87
C HIS A 381 9.60 1.10 13.81
N GLY A 382 10.81 1.48 14.22
CA GLY A 382 11.10 2.70 14.96
C GLY A 382 11.34 2.45 16.44
N GLN A 383 11.17 3.50 17.23
CA GLN A 383 11.43 3.50 18.66
C GLN A 383 10.19 3.13 19.48
N TRP A 384 10.46 2.50 20.62
CA TRP A 384 9.50 2.07 21.63
C TRP A 384 10.08 2.29 23.01
N ARG A 385 9.30 2.83 23.93
CA ARG A 385 9.59 2.76 25.36
C ARG A 385 9.13 1.40 25.86
N PHE A 386 9.98 0.68 26.58
CA PHE A 386 9.59 -0.58 27.19
C PHE A 386 9.71 -0.55 28.70
N THR A 387 8.85 -1.33 29.36
CA THR A 387 8.94 -1.66 30.79
C THR A 387 8.90 -3.17 30.92
N ARG A 388 9.88 -3.74 31.62
CA ARG A 388 10.07 -5.16 31.86
C ARG A 388 9.93 -5.44 33.35
N GLU A 389 8.97 -6.27 33.70
CA GLU A 389 8.73 -6.77 35.05
C GLU A 389 9.19 -8.23 35.14
N ARG A 390 10.02 -8.52 36.14
CA ARG A 390 10.46 -9.88 36.45
C ARG A 390 10.63 -10.01 37.96
N GLU A 391 9.92 -10.98 38.56
CA GLU A 391 10.02 -11.28 40.00
C GLU A 391 9.85 -10.04 40.91
N GLY A 392 8.98 -9.09 40.50
CA GLY A 392 8.72 -7.84 41.22
C GLY A 392 9.76 -6.72 41.00
N LEU A 393 10.78 -6.94 40.16
CA LEU A 393 11.71 -5.91 39.72
C LEU A 393 11.27 -5.33 38.39
N GLU A 394 11.04 -4.01 38.37
CA GLU A 394 10.72 -3.25 37.16
C GLU A 394 11.97 -2.59 36.58
N LYS A 395 12.14 -2.72 35.27
CA LYS A 395 13.18 -2.04 34.51
C LYS A 395 12.59 -1.38 33.28
N SER A 396 13.13 -0.25 32.86
CA SER A 396 12.65 0.45 31.67
C SER A 396 13.79 0.82 30.73
N GLY A 397 13.46 0.95 29.45
CA GLY A 397 14.44 1.28 28.42
C GLY A 397 13.80 1.70 27.10
N ILE A 398 14.64 1.78 26.07
CA ILE A 398 14.22 2.07 24.70
C ILE A 398 14.57 0.89 23.81
N ALA A 399 13.59 0.38 23.05
CA ALA A 399 13.79 -0.58 21.99
C ALA A 399 13.69 0.13 20.63
N THR A 400 14.64 -0.09 19.73
CA THR A 400 14.62 0.48 18.38
C THR A 400 14.72 -0.62 17.34
N PHE A 401 13.73 -0.71 16.46
CA PHE A 401 13.72 -1.63 15.32
C PHE A 401 14.29 -0.93 14.08
N HIS A 402 15.50 -1.31 13.69
CA HIS A 402 16.21 -0.77 12.54
C HIS A 402 15.98 -1.64 11.29
N PRO A 403 15.32 -1.11 10.24
CA PRO A 403 15.10 -1.87 9.02
C PRO A 403 16.39 -2.07 8.24
N ARG A 404 16.59 -3.27 7.70
CA ARG A 404 17.70 -3.56 6.79
C ARG A 404 17.32 -4.60 5.75
N TYR A 405 18.11 -4.68 4.69
CA TYR A 405 17.97 -5.78 3.74
C TYR A 405 18.15 -7.14 4.45
N PRO A 406 17.36 -8.16 4.10
CA PRO A 406 17.50 -9.50 4.63
C PRO A 406 18.93 -10.01 4.47
N SER A 407 19.52 -10.49 5.57
CA SER A 407 20.88 -11.03 5.55
C SER A 407 20.95 -12.48 5.06
N ARG A 408 19.80 -13.10 4.78
CA ARG A 408 19.67 -14.48 4.29
C ARG A 408 18.50 -14.59 3.31
N LEU A 409 18.67 -15.41 2.27
CA LEU A 409 17.61 -15.75 1.31
C LEU A 409 16.44 -16.48 1.99
N GLY A 410 15.23 -16.29 1.46
CA GLY A 410 14.00 -16.88 2.00
C GLY A 410 13.32 -16.04 3.09
N TYR A 411 13.81 -14.82 3.33
CA TYR A 411 13.14 -13.83 4.17
C TYR A 411 12.83 -12.59 3.36
N GLU A 412 11.62 -12.07 3.52
CA GLU A 412 11.18 -10.88 2.81
C GLU A 412 11.77 -9.62 3.46
N ARG A 413 11.81 -9.59 4.80
CA ARG A 413 12.14 -8.39 5.57
C ARG A 413 12.89 -8.73 6.84
N GLU A 414 13.77 -7.83 7.28
CA GLU A 414 14.61 -8.03 8.45
C GLU A 414 14.80 -6.74 9.24
N TYR A 415 14.67 -6.83 10.57
CA TYR A 415 15.04 -5.78 11.51
C TYR A 415 16.16 -6.24 12.43
N LEU A 416 17.05 -5.30 12.74
CA LEU A 416 17.88 -5.37 13.94
C LEU A 416 17.16 -4.59 15.06
N CYS A 417 16.70 -5.29 16.09
CA CYS A 417 16.15 -4.67 17.29
C CYS A 417 17.29 -4.43 18.29
N ALA A 418 17.46 -3.18 18.74
CA ALA A 418 18.39 -2.82 19.80
C ALA A 418 17.60 -2.30 21.01
N GLU A 419 17.70 -3.00 22.13
CA GLU A 419 17.13 -2.60 23.42
C GLU A 419 18.22 -2.00 24.29
N THR A 420 18.05 -0.76 24.74
CA THR A 420 18.94 -0.10 25.69
C THR A 420 18.27 0.01 27.05
N GLU A 421 18.83 -0.66 28.05
CA GLU A 421 18.41 -0.65 29.46
C GLU A 421 19.58 -0.15 30.32
N ASN A 422 19.41 0.98 31.03
CA ASN A 422 20.46 1.53 31.91
C ASN A 422 21.86 1.65 31.25
N GLY A 423 21.91 1.97 29.96
CA GLY A 423 23.16 2.08 29.18
C GLY A 423 23.73 0.74 28.67
N THR A 424 23.12 -0.39 29.01
CA THR A 424 23.44 -1.70 28.42
C THR A 424 22.56 -1.93 27.20
N GLU A 425 23.17 -2.23 26.06
CA GLU A 425 22.46 -2.52 24.82
C GLU A 425 22.44 -4.04 24.55
N THR A 426 21.25 -4.59 24.29
CA THR A 426 21.06 -5.96 23.82
C THR A 426 20.42 -5.96 22.44
N ARG A 427 20.83 -6.88 21.56
CA ARG A 427 20.35 -6.93 20.18
C ARG A 427 19.71 -8.25 19.81
N LEU A 428 18.69 -8.19 18.97
CA LEU A 428 17.98 -9.32 18.39
C LEU A 428 17.73 -9.06 16.91
N VAL A 429 17.63 -10.13 16.11
CA VAL A 429 17.27 -10.03 14.68
C VAL A 429 15.89 -10.60 14.46
N TYR A 430 14.98 -9.79 13.95
CA TYR A 430 13.61 -10.17 13.60
C TYR A 430 13.50 -10.35 12.10
N ARG A 431 12.94 -11.46 11.63
CA ARG A 431 12.78 -11.76 10.20
C ARG A 431 11.35 -12.15 9.88
N LEU A 432 10.79 -11.56 8.83
CA LEU A 432 9.48 -11.89 8.28
C LEU A 432 9.66 -12.92 7.14
N SER A 433 8.84 -13.98 7.16
CA SER A 433 8.73 -14.95 6.08
C SER A 433 7.31 -14.93 5.53
N GLU A 434 7.16 -14.65 4.23
CA GLU A 434 5.88 -14.74 3.52
C GLU A 434 5.82 -15.96 2.58
N ASP A 435 6.87 -16.78 2.48
CA ASP A 435 6.85 -17.99 1.65
C ASP A 435 6.40 -19.22 2.45
N SER A 436 5.44 -19.97 1.88
CA SER A 436 4.87 -21.22 2.40
C SER A 436 5.56 -22.47 1.82
N SER A 437 6.75 -22.33 1.24
CA SER A 437 7.60 -23.46 0.87
C SER A 437 7.72 -24.46 2.04
N GLU A 438 7.69 -25.77 1.75
CA GLU A 438 7.69 -26.85 2.76
C GLU A 438 8.84 -26.77 3.80
N LEU A 439 9.88 -26.00 3.51
CA LEU A 439 11.03 -25.72 4.37
C LEU A 439 10.76 -24.72 5.49
N VAL A 440 9.72 -23.87 5.41
CA VAL A 440 9.38 -22.86 6.42
C VAL A 440 7.97 -23.12 6.95
N LYS A 441 7.84 -24.16 7.78
CA LYS A 441 6.55 -24.49 8.41
C LYS A 441 6.11 -23.36 9.37
N LYS A 442 4.95 -22.76 9.09
CA LYS A 442 4.03 -22.03 9.99
C LYS A 442 4.49 -20.74 10.67
N ALA A 443 5.79 -20.52 10.87
CA ALA A 443 6.31 -19.34 11.56
C ALA A 443 6.35 -18.11 10.63
N GLN A 444 5.69 -17.03 11.05
CA GLN A 444 5.58 -15.81 10.23
C GLN A 444 6.69 -14.82 10.58
N VAL A 445 7.03 -14.71 11.87
CA VAL A 445 8.16 -13.90 12.34
C VAL A 445 9.12 -14.76 13.15
N ARG A 446 10.40 -14.74 12.77
CA ARG A 446 11.47 -15.47 13.46
C ARG A 446 12.39 -14.50 14.17
N ILE A 447 12.66 -14.77 15.45
CA ILE A 447 13.52 -13.95 16.31
C ILE A 447 14.81 -14.72 16.56
N TRP A 448 15.95 -14.07 16.31
CA TRP A 448 17.28 -14.65 16.42
C TRP A 448 18.13 -13.86 17.42
N SER A 449 18.99 -14.56 18.15
CA SER A 449 20.08 -13.94 18.88
C SER A 449 21.12 -13.39 17.90
N VAL A 450 21.94 -12.46 18.38
CA VAL A 450 23.09 -11.97 17.63
C VAL A 450 24.37 -12.72 18.00
N ASP A 451 25.32 -12.78 17.08
CA ASP A 451 26.67 -13.26 17.36
C ASP A 451 27.41 -12.27 18.28
N GLN A 452 28.06 -12.77 19.32
CA GLN A 452 28.87 -11.94 20.22
C GLN A 452 30.06 -11.28 19.50
N ALA A 453 30.64 -11.96 18.51
CA ALA A 453 31.74 -11.40 17.71
C ALA A 453 31.25 -10.44 16.62
N SER A 454 29.98 -10.56 16.21
CA SER A 454 29.37 -9.80 15.13
C SER A 454 27.97 -9.37 15.55
N PRO A 455 27.82 -8.28 16.33
CA PRO A 455 26.57 -7.93 17.03
C PRO A 455 25.41 -7.52 16.11
N ASN A 456 25.62 -7.57 14.79
CA ASN A 456 24.61 -7.37 13.76
C ASN A 456 24.24 -8.68 13.04
N SER A 457 25.00 -9.76 13.22
CA SER A 457 24.75 -11.05 12.56
C SER A 457 23.82 -11.90 13.39
N ALA A 458 22.80 -12.48 12.74
CA ALA A 458 21.96 -13.49 13.37
C ALA A 458 22.77 -14.77 13.64
N SER A 459 22.63 -15.34 14.84
CA SER A 459 23.34 -16.55 15.28
C SER A 459 22.38 -17.71 15.54
N GLY A 460 21.70 -17.72 16.69
CA GLY A 460 20.78 -18.79 17.10
C GLY A 460 19.31 -18.38 16.98
N LEU A 461 18.46 -19.29 16.51
CA LEU A 461 17.00 -19.09 16.51
C LEU A 461 16.50 -19.14 17.96
N LEU A 462 15.80 -18.09 18.39
CA LEU A 462 15.23 -17.98 19.74
C LEU A 462 13.73 -18.24 19.76
N SER A 463 13.00 -17.70 18.78
CA SER A 463 11.54 -17.81 18.76
C SER A 463 10.98 -17.83 17.35
N GLU A 464 9.88 -18.55 17.19
CA GLU A 464 9.09 -18.65 15.97
C GLU A 464 7.66 -18.20 16.25
N VAL A 465 7.39 -16.92 16.03
CA VAL A 465 6.12 -16.28 16.37
C VAL A 465 5.05 -16.62 15.33
N GLN A 466 3.92 -17.13 15.81
CA GLN A 466 2.74 -17.45 15.01
C GLN A 466 1.57 -16.57 15.44
N PHE A 467 0.96 -15.87 14.49
CA PHE A 467 -0.17 -14.99 14.77
C PHE A 467 -1.48 -15.78 14.79
N GLU A 468 -2.35 -15.42 15.74
CA GLU A 468 -3.70 -15.97 15.81
C GLU A 468 -4.58 -15.50 14.66
N THR A 469 -5.62 -16.28 14.41
CA THR A 469 -6.60 -16.09 13.34
C THR A 469 -7.67 -15.05 13.68
N SER A 470 -7.86 -14.76 14.98
CA SER A 470 -8.89 -13.87 15.48
C SER A 470 -8.28 -12.61 16.09
N SER A 471 -8.72 -11.45 15.58
CA SER A 471 -8.54 -10.18 16.25
C SER A 471 -9.81 -9.80 17.02
N GLU A 472 -9.64 -9.32 18.23
CA GLU A 472 -10.76 -8.82 19.05
C GLU A 472 -10.81 -7.30 18.96
N VAL A 473 -12.00 -6.76 18.74
CA VAL A 473 -12.22 -5.31 18.85
C VAL A 473 -12.37 -4.96 20.33
N THR A 474 -11.47 -4.13 20.84
CA THR A 474 -11.49 -3.63 22.21
C THR A 474 -12.65 -2.65 22.43
N VAL A 475 -12.96 -2.34 23.69
CA VAL A 475 -14.00 -1.37 24.07
C VAL A 475 -13.75 0.03 23.48
N LEU A 476 -12.48 0.37 23.20
CA LEU A 476 -12.08 1.65 22.63
C LEU A 476 -12.09 1.67 21.09
N GLY A 477 -12.43 0.55 20.45
CA GLY A 477 -12.38 0.39 19.00
C GLY A 477 -11.00 0.06 18.43
N ASP A 478 -9.98 -0.10 19.29
CA ASP A 478 -8.66 -0.63 18.91
C ASP A 478 -8.75 -2.14 18.66
N TYR A 479 -7.81 -2.69 17.91
CA TYR A 479 -7.75 -4.11 17.57
C TYR A 479 -6.68 -4.82 18.39
N ARG A 480 -7.06 -5.90 19.05
CA ARG A 480 -6.11 -6.81 19.71
C ARG A 480 -5.78 -7.95 18.77
N VAL A 481 -4.49 -8.17 18.54
CA VAL A 481 -3.96 -9.35 17.83
C VAL A 481 -3.02 -10.09 18.77
N GLN A 482 -3.25 -11.38 18.95
CA GLN A 482 -2.39 -12.23 19.76
C GLN A 482 -1.45 -13.05 18.85
N ALA A 483 -0.27 -13.37 19.38
CA ALA A 483 0.64 -14.30 18.75
C ALA A 483 1.35 -15.13 19.82
N PHE A 484 1.77 -16.33 19.47
CA PHE A 484 2.38 -17.26 20.42
C PHE A 484 3.59 -17.97 19.84
N TYR A 485 4.46 -18.44 20.73
CA TYR A 485 5.56 -19.34 20.45
C TYR A 485 5.74 -20.28 21.64
N SER A 486 5.83 -21.58 21.39
CA SER A 486 6.15 -22.59 22.40
C SER A 486 7.46 -23.26 22.02
N ALA A 487 8.48 -23.09 22.85
CA ALA A 487 9.78 -23.72 22.68
C ALA A 487 9.72 -25.20 23.10
N ALA A 488 10.59 -26.04 22.52
CA ALA A 488 10.74 -27.43 22.94
C ALA A 488 11.22 -27.57 24.41
N SER A 489 11.81 -26.51 24.97
CA SER A 489 12.19 -26.41 26.38
C SER A 489 11.00 -26.24 27.34
N GLY A 490 9.78 -26.05 26.81
CA GLY A 490 8.59 -25.71 27.58
C GLY A 490 8.44 -24.22 27.90
N GLU A 491 9.34 -23.37 27.40
CA GLU A 491 9.20 -21.91 27.47
C GLU A 491 8.10 -21.44 26.51
N GLU A 492 7.13 -20.69 27.01
CA GLU A 492 6.01 -20.15 26.25
C GLU A 492 6.12 -18.63 26.18
N HIS A 493 5.97 -18.09 24.97
CA HIS A 493 5.93 -16.66 24.72
C HIS A 493 4.55 -16.30 24.18
N THR A 494 3.88 -15.38 24.85
CA THR A 494 2.62 -14.78 24.38
C THR A 494 2.89 -13.33 24.04
N TYR A 495 2.45 -12.91 22.85
CA TYR A 495 2.54 -11.55 22.38
C TYR A 495 1.14 -10.98 22.22
N ASP A 496 0.93 -9.76 22.71
CA ASP A 496 -0.32 -9.03 22.59
C ASP A 496 -0.07 -7.69 21.90
N PHE A 497 -0.64 -7.49 20.72
CA PHE A 497 -0.54 -6.26 19.94
C PHE A 497 -1.86 -5.49 19.96
N ILE A 498 -1.81 -4.21 20.32
CA ILE A 498 -2.96 -3.30 20.27
C ILE A 498 -2.76 -2.32 19.12
N LEU A 499 -3.64 -2.39 18.12
CA LEU A 499 -3.57 -1.60 16.90
C LEU A 499 -4.65 -0.51 16.85
N ASP A 500 -4.25 0.71 16.53
CA ASP A 500 -5.13 1.73 15.95
C ASP A 500 -5.10 1.54 14.43
N ARG A 501 -6.07 0.78 13.91
CA ARG A 501 -6.20 0.42 12.50
C ARG A 501 -4.94 -0.25 11.95
N VAL A 502 -4.07 0.49 11.25
CA VAL A 502 -2.84 -0.06 10.65
C VAL A 502 -1.59 0.12 11.53
N ALA A 503 -1.64 0.94 12.59
CA ALA A 503 -0.50 1.21 13.45
C ALA A 503 -0.60 0.48 14.79
N ILE A 504 0.52 -0.03 15.31
CA ILE A 504 0.60 -0.54 16.68
C ILE A 504 0.71 0.65 17.63
N ARG A 505 -0.23 0.74 18.56
CA ARG A 505 -0.25 1.71 19.66
C ARG A 505 0.62 1.25 20.82
N SER A 506 0.48 -0.02 21.18
CA SER A 506 1.27 -0.68 22.21
C SER A 506 1.30 -2.18 21.95
N TRP A 507 2.31 -2.86 22.48
CA TRP A 507 2.34 -4.31 22.46
C TRP A 507 3.06 -4.84 23.70
N SER A 508 2.88 -6.12 24.02
CA SER A 508 3.58 -6.75 25.12
C SER A 508 4.00 -8.17 24.78
N CYS A 509 4.98 -8.67 25.52
CA CYS A 509 5.45 -10.05 25.47
C CYS A 509 5.52 -10.59 26.89
N THR A 510 4.81 -11.69 27.15
CA THR A 510 4.91 -12.47 28.37
C THR A 510 5.68 -13.74 28.07
N VAL A 511 6.71 -14.02 28.87
CA VAL A 511 7.53 -15.23 28.78
C VAL A 511 7.33 -16.04 30.04
N THR A 512 6.82 -17.27 29.88
CA THR A 512 6.56 -18.21 30.97
C THR A 512 7.51 -19.39 30.87
N ARG A 513 8.26 -19.66 31.95
CA ARG A 513 9.22 -20.77 32.01
C ARG A 513 8.75 -21.88 32.95
N PRO A 514 8.92 -23.17 32.59
CA PRO A 514 8.60 -24.28 33.49
C PRO A 514 9.42 -24.17 34.78
N SER A 515 8.77 -24.34 35.93
CA SER A 515 9.47 -24.39 37.21
C SER A 515 10.27 -25.70 37.32
N SER A 516 11.54 -25.60 37.68
CA SER A 516 12.41 -26.76 37.92
C SER A 516 12.01 -27.59 39.15
N SER A 517 11.05 -27.13 39.97
CA SER A 517 10.69 -27.74 41.27
C SER A 517 9.30 -28.40 41.32
N GLY A 518 8.55 -28.45 40.22
CA GLY A 518 7.26 -29.18 40.13
C GLY A 518 6.14 -28.71 41.07
N ARG A 519 6.35 -27.66 41.89
CA ARG A 519 5.38 -27.17 42.90
C ARG A 519 5.18 -25.65 42.93
N GLN A 520 5.77 -24.88 42.01
CA GLN A 520 5.57 -23.42 41.92
C GLN A 520 5.16 -23.00 40.51
N THR A 521 4.32 -21.96 40.42
CA THR A 521 4.04 -21.18 39.21
C THR A 521 5.36 -20.78 38.54
N GLY A 522 5.45 -20.93 37.23
CA GLY A 522 6.65 -20.64 36.45
C GLY A 522 7.18 -19.22 36.65
N ILE A 523 8.47 -18.99 36.33
CA ILE A 523 9.01 -17.62 36.30
C ILE A 523 8.37 -16.91 35.11
N GLU A 524 7.64 -15.85 35.38
CA GLU A 524 6.99 -15.00 34.38
C GLU A 524 7.79 -13.70 34.22
N THR A 525 8.13 -13.37 32.97
CA THR A 525 8.69 -12.07 32.62
C THR A 525 7.71 -11.37 31.68
N HIS A 526 7.21 -10.22 32.08
CA HIS A 526 6.30 -9.41 31.28
C HIS A 526 7.03 -8.17 30.77
N THR A 527 7.06 -7.96 29.45
CA THR A 527 7.61 -6.74 28.84
C THR A 527 6.53 -6.03 28.05
N SER A 528 6.23 -4.79 28.40
CA SER A 528 5.29 -3.93 27.67
C SER A 528 6.04 -2.86 26.87
N TYR A 529 5.53 -2.51 25.70
CA TYR A 529 6.10 -1.55 24.75
C TYR A 529 5.05 -0.53 24.35
N THR A 530 5.43 0.75 24.38
CA THR A 530 4.58 1.89 24.00
C THR A 530 5.35 2.85 23.11
N ARG A 531 4.65 3.58 22.24
CA ARG A 531 5.29 4.61 21.42
C ARG A 531 5.78 5.78 22.29
N PRO A 532 6.94 6.41 21.98
CA PRO A 532 7.59 7.39 22.86
C PRO A 532 6.87 8.70 23.13
#